data_AF-A0A6S6S1P7-F1
#
_entry.id   AF-A0A6S6S1P7-F1
#
_cell.length_a   1.000
_cell.length_b   1.000
_cell.length_c   1.000
_cell.angle_alpha   90.00
_cell.angle_beta   90.00
_cell.angle_gamma   90.00
#
_symmetry.space_group_name_H-M   'P 1'
#
loop_
_entity.id
_entity.type
_entity.pdbx_description
1 polymer ?
#
loop_
_entity_poly.entity_id
_entity_poly.type
_entity_poly.pdbx_seq_one_letter_code
_entity_poly.pdbx_strand_id
1 'polypeptide(L)'
;MVFYCMISLLKDKVMKKIITILTIVPLMVFAGLNVGKVTNTLSHIKGKKTLSFFNANTHIPLEGKLKLTSLSTADIVLFSSKKHKSKSTIVNSYKKLKENKNSIGAIYLKKGRTQIIFVKERLDAKGLSLSPKFKKHILHEWQLDPLALVKGLK
;
A
#
# COMPACT_ATOMS: atom_id res chain seq x y z
N MET A 1 42.85 22.16 -44.19
CA MET A 1 42.49 20.79 -43.76
C MET A 1 42.57 20.61 -42.23
N VAL A 2 42.29 21.64 -41.42
CA VAL A 2 42.38 21.59 -39.93
C VAL A 2 41.01 21.84 -39.27
N PHE A 3 40.11 22.57 -39.93
CA PHE A 3 38.77 22.89 -39.42
C PHE A 3 37.80 21.69 -39.37
N TYR A 4 37.92 20.73 -40.28
CA TYR A 4 37.01 19.57 -40.33
C TYR A 4 37.21 18.60 -39.15
N CYS A 5 38.44 18.48 -38.65
CA CYS A 5 38.75 17.61 -37.51
C CYS A 5 38.21 18.21 -36.19
N MET A 6 38.24 19.53 -36.04
CA MET A 6 37.78 20.22 -34.83
C MET A 6 36.25 20.18 -34.67
N ILE A 7 35.50 20.27 -35.78
CA ILE A 7 34.03 20.16 -35.77
C ILE A 7 33.59 18.71 -35.45
N SER A 8 34.33 17.70 -35.92
CA SER A 8 34.04 16.29 -35.60
C SER A 8 34.29 15.97 -34.13
N LEU A 9 35.39 16.48 -33.54
CA LEU A 9 35.73 16.32 -32.12
C LEU A 9 34.76 17.01 -31.16
N LEU A 10 34.19 18.17 -31.55
CA LEU A 10 33.17 18.87 -30.78
C LEU A 10 31.82 18.13 -30.79
N LYS A 11 31.46 17.49 -31.91
CA LYS A 11 30.21 16.70 -32.04
C LYS A 11 30.19 15.50 -31.11
N ASP A 12 31.31 14.79 -30.97
CA ASP A 12 31.42 13.60 -30.12
C ASP A 12 31.34 13.89 -28.61
N LYS A 13 31.92 15.00 -28.15
CA LYS A 13 31.87 15.39 -26.73
C LYS A 13 30.48 15.82 -26.28
N VAL A 14 29.73 16.48 -27.16
CA VAL A 14 28.35 16.94 -26.90
C VAL A 14 27.36 15.78 -26.96
N MET A 15 27.49 14.87 -27.93
CA MET A 15 26.64 13.67 -28.03
C MET A 15 26.80 12.74 -26.82
N LYS A 16 28.04 12.50 -26.38
CA LYS A 16 28.32 11.67 -25.20
C LYS A 16 27.70 12.26 -23.93
N LYS A 17 27.81 13.59 -23.71
CA LYS A 17 27.19 14.26 -22.55
C LYS A 17 25.66 14.19 -22.55
N ILE A 18 25.02 14.31 -23.72
CA ILE A 18 23.55 14.21 -23.83
C ILE A 18 23.07 12.78 -23.55
N ILE A 19 23.80 11.77 -24.03
CA ILE A 19 23.50 10.35 -23.75
C ILE A 19 23.70 10.01 -22.27
N THR A 20 24.71 10.60 -21.61
CA THR A 20 24.93 10.40 -20.16
C THR A 20 23.86 11.10 -19.30
N ILE A 21 23.32 12.24 -19.73
CA ILE A 21 22.23 12.92 -18.99
C ILE A 21 20.87 12.19 -19.19
N LEU A 22 20.63 11.61 -20.37
CA LEU A 22 19.39 10.86 -20.68
C LEU A 22 19.31 9.49 -19.96
N THR A 23 20.44 8.95 -19.51
CA THR A 23 20.51 7.64 -18.83
C THR A 23 20.51 7.73 -17.31
N ILE A 24 20.69 8.91 -16.72
CA ILE A 24 20.90 9.07 -15.27
C ILE A 24 19.68 9.67 -14.53
N VAL A 25 18.65 10.18 -15.23
CA VAL A 25 17.42 10.63 -14.57
C VAL A 25 16.18 10.24 -15.39
N PRO A 26 15.23 9.41 -14.88
CA PRO A 26 15.02 9.06 -13.48
C PRO A 26 14.88 7.54 -13.22
N LEU A 27 15.83 6.99 -12.45
CA LEU A 27 15.60 5.85 -11.53
C LEU A 27 14.57 6.18 -10.40
N MET A 28 13.80 7.26 -10.54
CA MET A 28 12.92 7.84 -9.51
C MET A 28 11.43 7.67 -9.85
N VAL A 29 10.98 6.48 -10.27
CA VAL A 29 9.52 6.19 -10.43
C VAL A 29 9.06 4.95 -9.65
N PHE A 30 9.89 4.38 -8.78
CA PHE A 30 9.37 3.47 -7.76
C PHE A 30 8.98 4.27 -6.52
N ALA A 31 7.88 5.01 -6.64
CA ALA A 31 7.03 5.36 -5.49
C ALA A 31 6.36 4.08 -4.98
N GLY A 32 7.18 3.13 -4.53
CA GLY A 32 6.75 1.86 -4.00
C GLY A 32 6.06 2.05 -2.67
N LEU A 33 5.15 1.13 -2.38
CA LEU A 33 4.60 0.98 -1.04
C LEU A 33 5.75 0.79 -0.04
N ASN A 34 5.75 1.53 1.08
CA ASN A 34 6.72 1.35 2.15
C ASN A 34 6.36 0.04 2.88
N VAL A 35 6.89 -1.05 2.33
CA VAL A 35 6.66 -2.43 2.80
C VAL A 35 7.01 -2.56 4.27
N GLY A 36 8.16 -2.03 4.72
CA GLY A 36 8.59 -2.13 6.11
C GLY A 36 7.56 -1.53 7.08
N LYS A 37 7.02 -0.35 6.77
CA LYS A 37 5.95 0.26 7.56
C LYS A 37 4.68 -0.58 7.57
N VAL A 38 4.34 -1.17 6.42
CA VAL A 38 3.15 -2.02 6.26
C VAL A 38 3.29 -3.31 7.06
N THR A 39 4.36 -4.08 6.86
CA THR A 39 4.65 -5.30 7.61
C THR A 39 4.71 -5.04 9.12
N ASN A 40 5.37 -3.94 9.52
CA ASN A 40 5.44 -3.56 10.92
C ASN A 40 4.04 -3.26 11.50
N THR A 41 3.18 -2.56 10.75
CA THR A 41 1.83 -2.26 11.24
C THR A 41 0.96 -3.52 11.30
N LEU A 42 1.00 -4.36 10.27
CA LEU A 42 0.24 -5.61 10.19
C LEU A 42 0.63 -6.61 11.28
N SER A 43 1.92 -6.72 11.62
CA SER A 43 2.40 -7.64 12.66
C SER A 43 1.98 -7.23 14.08
N HIS A 44 1.48 -6.00 14.25
CA HIS A 44 0.96 -5.49 15.52
C HIS A 44 -0.57 -5.50 15.61
N ILE A 45 -1.24 -6.11 14.63
CA ILE A 45 -2.65 -6.49 14.78
C ILE A 45 -2.70 -7.66 15.76
N LYS A 46 -3.35 -7.45 16.89
CA LYS A 46 -3.57 -8.45 17.93
C LYS A 46 -4.94 -9.08 17.75
N GLY A 47 -5.03 -10.38 17.96
CA GLY A 47 -6.28 -11.13 18.06
C GLY A 47 -6.17 -12.21 19.15
N LYS A 48 -7.18 -13.07 19.26
CA LYS A 48 -7.17 -14.21 20.21
C LYS A 48 -6.02 -15.21 19.96
N LYS A 49 -5.53 -15.27 18.72
CA LYS A 49 -4.43 -16.13 18.28
C LYS A 49 -3.47 -15.33 17.38
N THR A 50 -2.30 -15.90 17.13
CA THR A 50 -1.38 -15.39 16.10
C THR A 50 -2.04 -15.46 14.73
N LEU A 51 -2.08 -14.32 14.04
CA LEU A 51 -2.79 -14.17 12.77
C LEU A 51 -1.94 -14.65 11.59
N SER A 52 -2.57 -15.40 10.69
CA SER A 52 -2.00 -15.76 9.39
C SER A 52 -2.54 -14.86 8.28
N PHE A 53 -1.67 -14.56 7.31
CA PHE A 53 -1.98 -13.64 6.21
C PHE A 53 -1.84 -14.34 4.87
N PHE A 54 -2.71 -14.02 3.92
CA PHE A 54 -2.54 -14.37 2.51
C PHE A 54 -2.30 -13.10 1.70
N ASN A 55 -1.21 -13.07 0.94
CA ASN A 55 -0.91 -11.96 0.04
C ASN A 55 -1.46 -12.25 -1.36
N ALA A 56 -2.54 -11.58 -1.75
CA ALA A 56 -3.11 -11.74 -3.08
C ALA A 56 -2.36 -10.95 -4.17
N ASN A 57 -1.41 -10.09 -3.80
CA ASN A 57 -0.60 -9.33 -4.74
C ASN A 57 0.89 -9.70 -4.58
N THR A 58 1.35 -10.61 -5.43
CA THR A 58 2.73 -11.12 -5.42
C THR A 58 3.78 -10.07 -5.76
N HIS A 59 3.39 -8.95 -6.38
CA HIS A 59 4.30 -7.84 -6.69
C HIS A 59 4.67 -6.98 -5.47
N ILE A 60 3.97 -7.15 -4.34
CA ILE A 60 4.31 -6.49 -3.09
C ILE A 60 4.97 -7.55 -2.20
N PRO A 61 6.30 -7.66 -2.17
CA PRO A 61 6.97 -8.60 -1.29
C PRO A 61 6.69 -8.17 0.14
N LEU A 62 6.03 -9.02 0.92
CA LEU A 62 5.80 -8.83 2.35
C LEU A 62 6.73 -9.79 3.08
N GLU A 63 7.85 -9.29 3.55
CA GLU A 63 8.85 -10.11 4.25
C GLU A 63 8.87 -9.79 5.75
N GLY A 64 9.45 -10.71 6.55
CA GLY A 64 9.69 -10.50 7.97
C GLY A 64 8.67 -11.18 8.89
N LYS A 65 8.19 -10.45 9.92
CA LYS A 65 7.42 -10.98 11.07
C LYS A 65 5.99 -11.45 10.76
N LEU A 66 5.57 -11.45 9.48
CA LEU A 66 4.22 -11.87 9.09
C LEU A 66 4.20 -13.36 8.77
N LYS A 67 3.27 -14.09 9.37
CA LYS A 67 3.01 -15.49 9.02
C LYS A 67 2.22 -15.55 7.72
N LEU A 68 2.90 -15.62 6.59
CA LEU A 68 2.27 -15.80 5.27
C LEU A 68 1.84 -17.25 5.06
N THR A 69 0.64 -17.45 4.54
CA THR A 69 0.02 -18.77 4.33
C THR A 69 -0.84 -18.78 3.07
N SER A 70 -1.37 -19.94 2.69
CA SER A 70 -2.33 -20.08 1.59
C SER A 70 -3.67 -19.40 1.91
N LEU A 71 -4.44 -19.08 0.86
CA LEU A 71 -5.75 -18.45 1.03
C LEU A 71 -6.69 -19.26 1.92
N SER A 72 -6.66 -20.60 1.88
CA SER A 72 -7.55 -21.46 2.67
C SER A 72 -7.31 -21.34 4.18
N THR A 73 -6.05 -21.18 4.58
CA THR A 73 -5.62 -21.17 5.99
C THR A 73 -5.40 -19.78 6.57
N ALA A 74 -5.39 -18.73 5.73
CA ALA A 74 -5.22 -17.36 6.16
C ALA A 74 -6.42 -16.82 6.95
N ASP A 75 -6.15 -16.07 8.02
CA ASP A 75 -7.15 -15.30 8.78
C ASP A 75 -7.47 -13.97 8.09
N ILE A 76 -6.44 -13.33 7.49
CA ILE A 76 -6.55 -12.03 6.82
C ILE A 76 -6.03 -12.13 5.39
N VAL A 77 -6.83 -11.62 4.44
CA VAL A 77 -6.48 -11.54 3.03
C VAL A 77 -6.03 -10.11 2.68
N LEU A 78 -4.81 -9.97 2.17
CA LEU A 78 -4.18 -8.70 1.80
C LEU A 78 -4.28 -8.46 0.30
N PHE A 79 -4.54 -7.21 -0.09
CA PHE A 79 -4.50 -6.70 -1.47
C PHE A 79 -5.38 -7.44 -2.48
N SER A 80 -6.44 -8.13 -2.02
CA SER A 80 -7.31 -8.86 -2.95
C SER A 80 -8.20 -7.92 -3.76
N SER A 81 -8.34 -8.23 -5.05
CA SER A 81 -9.35 -7.64 -5.93
C SER A 81 -10.74 -8.26 -5.72
N LYS A 82 -10.81 -9.47 -5.18
CA LYS A 82 -12.05 -10.21 -4.95
C LYS A 82 -12.60 -9.95 -3.55
N LYS A 83 -13.94 -9.94 -3.43
CA LYS A 83 -14.61 -9.88 -2.13
C LYS A 83 -14.59 -11.26 -1.48
N HIS A 84 -14.07 -11.33 -0.26
CA HIS A 84 -14.13 -12.53 0.58
C HIS A 84 -15.15 -12.27 1.68
N LYS A 85 -16.26 -13.01 1.71
CA LYS A 85 -17.34 -12.80 2.70
C LYS A 85 -17.00 -13.39 4.07
N SER A 86 -16.31 -14.52 4.10
CA SER A 86 -15.98 -15.26 5.33
C SER A 86 -14.68 -14.82 5.99
N LYS A 87 -13.80 -14.11 5.27
CA LYS A 87 -12.47 -13.73 5.75
C LYS A 87 -12.33 -12.22 5.88
N SER A 88 -11.55 -11.78 6.86
CA SER A 88 -11.19 -10.38 7.00
C SER A 88 -10.30 -9.96 5.83
N THR A 89 -10.59 -8.80 5.23
CA THR A 89 -9.87 -8.32 4.04
C THR A 89 -9.24 -6.96 4.27
N ILE A 90 -8.03 -6.77 3.75
CA ILE A 90 -7.36 -5.48 3.65
C ILE A 90 -7.21 -5.16 2.18
N VAL A 91 -7.90 -4.14 1.71
CA VAL A 91 -7.99 -3.79 0.28
C VAL A 91 -6.88 -2.83 -0.15
N ASN A 92 -6.67 -2.73 -1.46
CA ASN A 92 -5.63 -1.89 -2.04
C ASN A 92 -6.09 -0.45 -2.39
N SER A 93 -7.28 -0.02 -1.96
CA SER A 93 -7.76 1.34 -2.20
C SER A 93 -8.78 1.80 -1.17
N TYR A 94 -8.83 3.12 -0.94
CA TYR A 94 -9.82 3.74 -0.06
C TYR A 94 -11.26 3.58 -0.57
N LYS A 95 -11.47 3.69 -1.89
CA LYS A 95 -12.80 3.49 -2.50
C LYS A 95 -13.36 2.09 -2.19
N LYS A 96 -12.53 1.05 -2.36
CA LYS A 96 -12.94 -0.33 -2.04
C LYS A 96 -13.23 -0.53 -0.56
N LEU A 97 -12.54 0.20 0.34
CA LEU A 97 -12.80 0.14 1.78
C LEU A 97 -14.18 0.68 2.12
N LYS A 98 -14.59 1.77 1.48
CA LYS A 98 -15.94 2.34 1.64
C LYS A 98 -17.01 1.38 1.13
N GLU A 99 -16.79 0.80 -0.05
CA GLU A 99 -17.77 -0.08 -0.72
C GLU A 99 -17.90 -1.46 -0.06
N ASN A 100 -16.83 -1.97 0.58
CA ASN A 100 -16.81 -3.28 1.20
C ASN A 100 -16.79 -3.20 2.72
N LYS A 101 -17.97 -3.32 3.34
CA LYS A 101 -18.13 -3.32 4.80
C LYS A 101 -17.42 -4.49 5.51
N ASN A 102 -17.08 -5.57 4.81
CA ASN A 102 -16.32 -6.68 5.41
C ASN A 102 -14.79 -6.45 5.38
N SER A 103 -14.32 -5.39 4.73
CA SER A 103 -12.90 -5.03 4.75
C SER A 103 -12.55 -4.26 6.01
N ILE A 104 -11.61 -4.78 6.78
CA ILE A 104 -11.16 -4.19 8.06
C ILE A 104 -10.22 -3.01 7.88
N GLY A 105 -9.67 -2.83 6.67
CA GLY A 105 -8.74 -1.74 6.38
C GLY A 105 -8.34 -1.66 4.91
N ALA A 106 -7.54 -0.65 4.61
CA ALA A 106 -6.94 -0.43 3.31
C ALA A 106 -5.48 -0.02 3.43
N ILE A 107 -4.68 -0.49 2.48
CA ILE A 107 -3.30 -0.07 2.31
C ILE A 107 -3.13 0.33 0.85
N TYR A 108 -2.75 1.58 0.62
CA TYR A 108 -2.70 2.15 -0.73
C TYR A 108 -1.70 3.30 -0.81
N LEU A 109 -1.37 3.72 -2.03
CA LEU A 109 -0.57 4.90 -2.28
C LEU A 109 -1.46 6.12 -2.49
N LYS A 110 -1.14 7.22 -1.81
CA LYS A 110 -1.76 8.53 -2.04
C LYS A 110 -0.65 9.56 -2.15
N LYS A 111 -0.56 10.23 -3.31
CA LYS A 111 0.50 11.21 -3.61
C LYS A 111 1.90 10.68 -3.33
N GLY A 112 2.20 9.46 -3.81
CA GLY A 112 3.49 8.78 -3.62
C GLY A 112 3.77 8.29 -2.19
N ARG A 113 2.85 8.48 -1.24
CA ARG A 113 3.03 8.07 0.16
C ARG A 113 2.12 6.89 0.50
N THR A 114 2.66 5.95 1.28
CA THR A 114 1.90 4.80 1.78
C THR A 114 0.92 5.21 2.87
N GLN A 115 -0.35 5.01 2.59
CA GLN A 115 -1.46 5.15 3.50
C GLN A 115 -1.84 3.77 4.03
N ILE A 116 -2.02 3.71 5.34
CA ILE A 116 -2.48 2.52 6.06
C ILE A 116 -3.63 2.99 6.93
N ILE A 117 -4.80 2.40 6.71
CA ILE A 117 -6.03 2.73 7.40
C ILE A 117 -6.70 1.43 7.84
N PHE A 118 -7.17 1.40 9.08
CA PHE A 118 -8.04 0.37 9.63
C PHE A 118 -9.30 1.02 10.16
N VAL A 119 -10.40 0.30 10.09
CA VAL A 119 -11.69 0.76 10.61
C VAL A 119 -11.89 0.12 11.98
N LYS A 120 -12.00 0.95 13.01
CA LYS A 120 -12.03 0.49 14.41
C LYS A 120 -13.15 -0.51 14.64
N GLU A 121 -14.37 -0.15 14.27
CA GLU A 121 -15.57 -0.94 14.48
C GLU A 121 -15.48 -2.30 13.78
N ARG A 122 -14.82 -2.35 12.62
CA ARG A 122 -14.63 -3.60 11.85
C ARG A 122 -13.53 -4.48 12.44
N LEU A 123 -12.48 -3.89 13.00
CA LEU A 123 -11.48 -4.65 13.76
C LEU A 123 -12.12 -5.27 15.01
N ASP A 124 -12.83 -4.45 15.79
CA ASP A 124 -13.47 -4.85 17.04
C ASP A 124 -14.52 -5.97 16.78
N ALA A 125 -15.34 -5.84 15.74
CA ALA A 125 -16.32 -6.86 15.32
C ALA A 125 -15.69 -8.20 14.93
N LYS A 126 -14.39 -8.23 14.60
CA LYS A 126 -13.63 -9.45 14.29
C LYS A 126 -12.75 -9.91 15.46
N GLY A 127 -12.89 -9.30 16.64
CA GLY A 127 -12.06 -9.58 17.80
C GLY A 127 -10.58 -9.22 17.58
N LEU A 128 -10.32 -8.23 16.73
CA LEU A 128 -8.99 -7.73 16.41
C LEU A 128 -8.80 -6.36 17.04
N SER A 129 -7.57 -6.05 17.43
CA SER A 129 -7.18 -4.74 17.92
C SER A 129 -5.81 -4.37 17.38
N LEU A 130 -5.52 -3.07 17.32
CA LEU A 130 -4.22 -2.57 16.90
C LEU A 130 -3.52 -1.93 18.10
N SER A 131 -2.22 -2.17 18.25
CA SER A 131 -1.44 -1.58 19.34
C SER A 131 -1.59 -0.04 19.38
N PRO A 132 -1.67 0.59 20.58
CA PRO A 132 -1.84 2.04 20.73
C PRO A 132 -0.84 2.89 19.93
N LYS A 133 0.38 2.36 19.71
CA LYS A 133 1.42 2.98 18.88
C LYS A 133 0.96 3.29 17.44
N PHE A 134 -0.03 2.57 16.94
CA PHE A 134 -0.56 2.69 15.58
C PHE A 134 -1.94 3.34 15.53
N LYS A 135 -2.40 4.00 16.61
CA LYS A 135 -3.72 4.68 16.68
C LYS A 135 -3.97 5.65 15.52
N LYS A 136 -2.92 6.29 14.99
CA LYS A 136 -3.00 7.17 13.80
C LYS A 136 -3.48 6.50 12.51
N HIS A 137 -3.45 5.16 12.47
CA HIS A 137 -3.93 4.35 11.36
C HIS A 137 -5.37 3.89 11.56
N ILE A 138 -5.99 4.20 12.71
CA ILE A 138 -7.36 3.80 13.02
C ILE A 138 -8.27 4.98 12.66
N LEU A 139 -9.29 4.68 11.87
CA LEU A 139 -10.43 5.55 11.61
C LEU A 139 -11.70 4.88 12.12
N HIS A 140 -12.68 5.70 12.44
CA HIS A 140 -14.04 5.27 12.72
C HIS A 140 -14.88 5.22 11.44
N GLU A 141 -15.92 4.39 11.42
CA GLU A 141 -16.85 4.29 10.29
C GLU A 141 -17.41 5.64 9.84
N TRP A 142 -17.76 6.52 10.79
CA TRP A 142 -18.29 7.85 10.50
C TRP A 142 -17.29 8.76 9.77
N GLN A 143 -15.99 8.47 9.87
CA GLN A 143 -14.93 9.21 9.17
C GLN A 143 -14.73 8.72 7.73
N LEU A 144 -15.26 7.54 7.36
CA LEU A 144 -15.09 7.01 6.01
C LEU A 144 -15.95 7.74 4.98
N ASP A 145 -17.14 8.19 5.38
CA ASP A 145 -18.06 8.96 4.55
C ASP A 145 -18.75 10.10 5.29
N PRO A 146 -18.05 11.22 5.52
CA PRO A 146 -18.65 12.38 6.17
C PRO A 146 -19.85 12.95 5.42
N LEU A 147 -19.91 12.77 4.09
CA LEU A 147 -21.02 13.27 3.26
C LEU A 147 -22.28 12.42 3.42
N ALA A 148 -22.16 11.13 3.73
CA ALA A 148 -23.31 10.29 4.03
C ALA A 148 -24.02 10.73 5.33
N LEU A 149 -23.26 11.18 6.34
CA LEU A 149 -23.81 11.75 7.57
C LEU A 149 -24.64 13.00 7.29
N VAL A 150 -24.14 13.90 6.45
CA VAL A 150 -24.85 15.15 6.12
C VAL A 150 -26.13 14.87 5.30
N LYS A 151 -26.14 13.83 4.46
CA LYS A 151 -27.33 13.46 3.68
C LYS A 151 -28.43 12.78 4.49
N GLY A 152 -28.11 12.12 5.60
CA GLY A 152 -29.09 11.47 6.47
C GLY A 152 -29.75 12.42 7.50
N LEU A 153 -29.28 13.67 7.57
CA LEU A 153 -29.81 14.71 8.47
C LEU A 153 -30.75 15.70 7.75
N LYS A 154 -31.02 15.49 6.46
CA LYS A 154 -32.04 16.21 5.68
C LYS A 154 -33.26 15.31 5.51
#